data_AF-A0A3R7SXF5-F1
#
_entry.id   AF-A0A3R7SXF5-F1
#
_cell.length_a   1.000
_cell.length_b   1.000
_cell.length_c   1.000
_cell.angle_alpha   90.00
_cell.angle_beta   90.00
_cell.angle_gamma   90.00
#
_symmetry.space_group_name_H-M   'P 1'
#
loop_
_entity.id
_entity.type
_entity.pdbx_description
1 polymer ?
#
loop_
_entity_poly.entity_id
_entity_poly.type
_entity_poly.pdbx_seq_one_letter_code
_entity_poly.pdbx_strand_id
1 'polypeptide(L)'
;MYLIFLIKIKFHHFLIVFVLFSSCLKKSNNINFINIENDTWLASDTLFFNFKDLDTEKKYYAQLTVKHKTDYYYQNLILFLQANNQIDTLNLQLAKKNGTWNSKGAGDIRFYSKTLKNLNFDKKDSICIVINHAMRNTNTNQIREIHGVSSVGLEIINKD
;
A
#
# COMPACT_ATOMS: atom_id res chain seq x y z
N MET A 1 -12.27 -31.91 -47.88
CA MET A 1 -11.19 -32.12 -46.89
C MET A 1 -10.52 -30.80 -46.46
N TYR A 2 -10.04 -29.95 -47.39
CA TYR A 2 -9.44 -28.64 -47.09
C TYR A 2 -10.35 -27.66 -46.33
N LEU A 3 -11.63 -27.59 -46.67
CA LEU A 3 -12.60 -26.68 -46.02
C LEU A 3 -12.77 -26.98 -44.52
N ILE A 4 -12.78 -28.27 -44.14
CA ILE A 4 -12.91 -28.73 -42.75
C ILE A 4 -11.64 -28.39 -41.95
N PHE A 5 -10.47 -28.45 -42.60
CA PHE A 5 -9.18 -28.10 -41.99
C PHE A 5 -9.08 -26.59 -41.68
N LEU A 6 -9.53 -25.74 -42.61
CA LEU A 6 -9.57 -24.28 -42.41
C LEU A 6 -10.55 -23.87 -41.29
N ILE A 7 -11.68 -24.57 -41.15
CA ILE A 7 -12.66 -24.34 -40.07
C ILE A 7 -12.05 -24.71 -38.70
N LYS A 8 -11.30 -25.82 -38.60
CA LYS A 8 -10.60 -26.22 -37.37
C LYS A 8 -9.51 -25.22 -36.96
N ILE A 9 -8.75 -24.65 -37.90
CA ILE A 9 -7.72 -23.64 -37.63
C ILE A 9 -8.34 -22.34 -37.09
N LYS A 10 -9.46 -21.88 -37.69
CA LYS A 10 -10.18 -20.69 -37.22
C LYS A 10 -10.78 -20.89 -35.82
N PHE A 11 -11.29 -22.09 -35.52
CA PHE A 11 -11.81 -22.43 -34.19
C PHE A 11 -10.69 -22.48 -33.12
N HIS A 12 -9.50 -22.97 -33.48
CA HIS A 12 -8.35 -22.99 -32.58
C HIS A 12 -7.83 -21.59 -32.25
N HIS A 13 -7.76 -20.69 -33.24
CA HIS A 13 -7.41 -19.29 -33.01
C HIS A 13 -8.45 -18.56 -32.13
N PHE A 14 -9.74 -18.84 -32.34
CA PHE A 14 -10.80 -18.29 -31.50
C PHE A 14 -10.68 -18.75 -30.03
N LEU A 15 -10.29 -20.01 -29.81
CA LEU A 15 -10.11 -20.58 -28.46
C LEU A 15 -8.89 -20.00 -27.73
N ILE A 16 -7.80 -19.69 -28.44
CA ILE A 16 -6.62 -19.00 -27.87
C ILE A 16 -6.96 -17.56 -27.47
N VAL A 17 -7.76 -16.85 -28.27
CA VAL A 17 -8.20 -15.47 -27.94
C VAL A 17 -9.09 -15.47 -26.69
N PHE A 18 -9.92 -16.49 -26.47
CA PHE A 18 -10.81 -16.55 -25.30
C PHE A 18 -10.07 -16.79 -23.97
N VAL A 19 -8.97 -17.57 -23.97
CA VAL A 19 -8.18 -17.83 -22.74
C VAL A 19 -7.46 -16.57 -22.25
N LEU A 20 -7.11 -15.64 -23.15
CA LEU A 20 -6.40 -14.40 -22.81
C LEU A 20 -7.27 -13.37 -22.05
N PHE A 21 -8.60 -13.52 -22.04
CA PHE A 21 -9.51 -12.63 -21.30
C PHE A 21 -9.83 -13.07 -19.87
N SER A 22 -9.32 -14.23 -19.42
CA SER A 22 -9.58 -14.72 -18.05
C SER A 22 -8.66 -14.11 -16.98
N SER A 23 -7.70 -13.27 -17.39
CA SER A 23 -6.78 -12.60 -16.48
C SER A 23 -7.43 -11.37 -15.84
N CYS A 24 -7.44 -11.36 -14.52
CA CYS A 24 -7.70 -10.20 -13.65
C CYS A 24 -9.14 -9.99 -13.17
N LEU A 25 -9.70 -11.00 -12.50
CA LEU A 25 -10.69 -10.80 -11.44
C LEU A 25 -10.05 -11.05 -10.07
N LYS A 26 -8.98 -10.31 -9.75
CA LYS A 26 -8.64 -10.11 -8.34
C LYS A 26 -9.55 -8.99 -7.86
N LYS A 27 -10.48 -9.33 -6.97
CA LYS A 27 -11.26 -8.34 -6.21
C LYS A 27 -10.24 -7.47 -5.47
N SER A 28 -9.90 -6.32 -6.03
CA SER A 28 -9.11 -5.33 -5.33
C SER A 28 -10.04 -4.79 -4.25
N ASN A 29 -9.78 -5.16 -3.01
CA ASN A 29 -10.25 -4.37 -1.90
C ASN A 29 -9.78 -2.92 -2.13
N ASN A 30 -10.64 -1.96 -1.80
CA ASN A 30 -10.33 -0.54 -2.01
C ASN A 30 -9.26 -0.11 -1.00
N ILE A 31 -8.03 0.10 -1.48
CA ILE A 31 -6.98 0.75 -0.69
C ILE A 31 -7.31 2.25 -0.66
N ASN A 32 -7.50 2.80 0.54
CA ASN A 32 -7.72 4.23 0.73
C ASN A 32 -6.36 4.93 0.70
N PHE A 33 -6.04 5.66 -0.37
CA PHE A 33 -4.83 6.46 -0.47
C PHE A 33 -5.08 7.92 -0.11
N ILE A 34 -4.19 8.49 0.70
CA ILE A 34 -4.07 9.93 0.91
C ILE A 34 -2.81 10.40 0.19
N ASN A 35 -2.98 11.36 -0.73
CA ASN A 35 -1.89 11.95 -1.49
C ASN A 35 -1.15 12.96 -0.62
N ILE A 36 0.17 13.01 -0.79
CA ILE A 36 1.05 14.00 -0.17
C ILE A 36 1.32 15.06 -1.23
N GLU A 37 1.07 16.32 -0.88
CA GLU A 37 1.23 17.44 -1.80
C GLU A 37 2.69 17.59 -2.22
N ASN A 38 2.94 17.76 -3.52
CA ASN A 38 4.27 17.95 -4.09
C ASN A 38 5.30 16.87 -3.69
N ASP A 39 4.83 15.66 -3.37
CA ASP A 39 5.63 14.55 -2.84
C ASP A 39 6.48 14.94 -1.61
N THR A 40 6.07 15.97 -0.88
CA THR A 40 6.80 16.53 0.26
C THR A 40 5.94 16.41 1.51
N TRP A 41 6.33 15.53 2.43
CA TRP A 41 5.58 15.25 3.64
C TRP A 41 6.18 16.01 4.82
N LEU A 42 5.49 17.04 5.31
CA LEU A 42 5.94 17.80 6.47
C LEU A 42 5.73 16.99 7.76
N ALA A 43 6.57 17.19 8.75
CA ALA A 43 6.47 16.51 10.04
C ALA A 43 5.23 16.93 10.83
N SER A 44 4.67 18.11 10.53
CA SER A 44 3.39 18.58 11.05
C SER A 44 2.19 17.90 10.40
N ASP A 45 2.36 17.31 9.21
CA ASP A 45 1.25 16.74 8.47
C ASP A 45 0.85 15.40 9.06
N THR A 46 -0.45 15.26 9.28
CA THR A 46 -1.05 14.08 9.90
C THR A 46 -2.03 13.46 8.92
N LEU A 47 -1.86 12.17 8.63
CA LEU A 47 -2.74 11.43 7.74
C LEU A 47 -3.81 10.70 8.57
N PHE A 48 -5.08 10.94 8.26
CA PHE A 48 -6.23 10.37 8.96
C PHE A 48 -6.97 9.38 8.08
N PHE A 49 -6.97 8.11 8.45
CA PHE A 49 -7.73 7.06 7.78
C PHE A 49 -8.92 6.68 8.64
N ASN A 50 -10.12 6.99 8.15
CA ASN A 50 -11.38 6.67 8.83
C ASN A 50 -12.06 5.51 8.12
N PHE A 51 -12.24 4.40 8.83
CA PHE A 51 -13.02 3.25 8.36
C PHE A 51 -14.29 3.13 9.20
N LYS A 52 -15.41 2.85 8.52
CA LYS A 52 -16.75 2.69 9.09
C LYS A 52 -17.36 1.38 8.60
N ASP A 53 -18.50 1.01 9.18
CA ASP A 53 -19.29 -0.15 8.80
C ASP A 53 -18.51 -1.48 8.87
N LEU A 54 -17.58 -1.58 9.83
CA LEU A 54 -16.85 -2.80 10.13
C LEU A 54 -17.74 -3.79 10.88
N ASP A 55 -17.63 -5.06 10.52
CA ASP A 55 -18.38 -6.13 11.17
C ASP A 55 -17.71 -6.49 12.51
N THR A 56 -18.38 -6.17 13.62
CA THR A 56 -17.83 -6.33 14.97
C THR A 56 -17.57 -7.78 15.39
N GLU A 57 -18.10 -8.77 14.66
CA GLU A 57 -17.85 -10.19 14.91
C GLU A 57 -16.60 -10.71 14.19
N LYS A 58 -16.11 -9.96 13.20
CA LYS A 58 -14.95 -10.33 12.39
C LYS A 58 -13.66 -9.81 12.98
N LYS A 59 -12.57 -10.49 12.63
CA LYS A 59 -11.20 -10.06 12.94
C LYS A 59 -10.61 -9.42 11.71
N TYR A 60 -9.84 -8.36 11.91
CA TYR A 60 -9.22 -7.64 10.82
C TYR A 60 -7.71 -7.50 11.02
N TYR A 61 -7.01 -7.30 9.91
CA TYR A 61 -5.68 -6.72 9.89
C TYR A 61 -5.66 -5.56 8.89
N ALA A 62 -4.69 -4.67 9.01
CA ALA A 62 -4.51 -3.62 8.02
C ALA A 62 -3.31 -3.89 7.12
N GLN A 63 -3.38 -3.45 5.87
CA GLN A 63 -2.24 -3.37 4.97
C GLN A 63 -1.91 -1.89 4.76
N LEU A 64 -0.74 -1.48 5.24
CA LEU A 64 -0.18 -0.17 4.95
C LEU A 64 0.61 -0.25 3.64
N THR A 65 0.42 0.71 2.74
CA THR A 65 1.18 0.84 1.49
C THR A 65 1.73 2.25 1.37
N VAL A 66 3.03 2.40 1.14
CA VAL A 66 3.66 3.69 0.85
C VAL A 66 4.02 3.72 -0.62
N LYS A 67 3.48 4.71 -1.34
CA LYS A 67 3.90 5.06 -2.69
C LYS A 67 5.00 6.11 -2.58
N HIS A 68 6.18 5.78 -3.06
CA HIS A 68 7.34 6.67 -3.05
C HIS A 68 8.02 6.70 -4.42
N LYS A 69 8.81 7.73 -4.65
CA LYS A 69 9.62 7.90 -5.84
C LYS A 69 11.03 7.32 -5.64
N THR A 70 11.75 7.14 -6.75
CA THR A 70 13.15 6.69 -6.74
C THR A 70 14.14 7.76 -6.28
N ASP A 71 13.72 9.02 -6.17
CA ASP A 71 14.49 10.13 -5.61
C ASP A 71 14.33 10.28 -4.08
N TYR A 72 13.54 9.41 -3.44
CA TYR A 72 13.47 9.32 -1.98
C TYR A 72 14.86 9.01 -1.39
N TYR A 73 15.36 9.90 -0.53
CA TYR A 73 16.76 9.90 -0.12
C TYR A 73 17.12 8.78 0.89
N TYR A 74 16.19 8.43 1.77
CA TYR A 74 16.50 7.55 2.91
C TYR A 74 16.32 6.07 2.57
N GLN A 75 17.02 5.23 3.33
CA GLN A 75 16.89 3.78 3.18
C GLN A 75 15.56 3.24 3.73
N ASN A 76 15.09 3.87 4.80
CA ASN A 76 13.90 3.50 5.53
C ASN A 76 12.98 4.71 5.74
N LEU A 77 11.73 4.43 6.09
CA LEU A 77 10.74 5.41 6.49
C LEU A 77 10.19 4.99 7.85
N ILE A 78 10.35 5.86 8.85
CA ILE A 78 9.84 5.64 10.20
C ILE A 78 8.52 6.37 10.35
N LEU A 79 7.48 5.66 10.77
CA LEU A 79 6.14 6.20 10.99
C LEU A 79 5.72 5.96 12.44
N PHE A 80 5.04 6.94 13.01
CA PHE A 80 4.19 6.73 14.16
C PHE A 80 2.78 6.44 13.67
N LEU A 81 2.21 5.35 14.17
CA LEU A 81 0.85 4.95 13.91
C LEU A 81 0.09 4.93 15.22
N GLN A 82 -1.05 5.61 15.25
CA GLN A 82 -1.97 5.57 16.36
C GLN A 82 -3.32 5.03 15.89
N ALA A 83 -3.87 4.09 16.64
CA ALA A 83 -5.21 3.56 16.41
C ALA A 83 -5.86 3.31 17.77
N ASN A 84 -7.03 3.92 18.01
CA ASN A 84 -7.67 3.90 19.33
C ASN A 84 -6.69 4.35 20.44
N ASN A 85 -6.46 3.49 21.45
CA ASN A 85 -5.53 3.73 22.56
C ASN A 85 -4.14 3.10 22.33
N GLN A 86 -3.86 2.60 21.13
CA GLN A 86 -2.59 1.97 20.78
C GLN A 86 -1.73 2.92 19.95
N ILE A 87 -0.46 3.03 20.33
CA ILE A 87 0.57 3.75 19.57
C ILE A 87 1.65 2.73 19.21
N ASP A 88 2.05 2.70 17.95
CA ASP A 88 3.11 1.85 17.42
C ASP A 88 4.09 2.66 16.56
N THR A 89 5.32 2.19 16.47
CA THR A 89 6.36 2.76 15.61
C THR A 89 6.72 1.78 14.51
N LEU A 90 6.45 2.15 13.27
CA LEU A 90 6.76 1.33 12.11
C LEU A 90 8.06 1.77 11.48
N ASN A 91 9.05 0.89 11.43
CA ASN A 91 10.19 1.04 10.54
C ASN A 91 9.91 0.30 9.22
N LEU A 92 9.82 1.05 8.11
CA LEU A 92 9.61 0.53 6.76
C LEU A 92 10.93 0.54 6.01
N GLN A 93 11.48 -0.63 5.72
CA GLN A 93 12.75 -0.77 5.02
C GLN A 93 12.51 -0.70 3.49
N LEU A 94 12.45 0.52 2.95
CA LEU A 94 12.13 0.78 1.53
C LEU A 94 13.24 0.34 0.58
N ALA A 95 14.50 0.41 1.00
CA ALA A 95 15.65 -0.07 0.22
C ALA A 95 16.54 -1.01 1.04
N LYS A 96 17.27 -1.90 0.36
CA LYS A 96 18.30 -2.77 0.96
C LYS A 96 19.60 -1.98 1.20
N LYS A 97 20.56 -2.55 1.93
CA LYS A 97 21.86 -1.90 2.24
C LYS A 97 22.68 -1.55 1.01
N ASN A 98 22.50 -2.29 -0.08
CA ASN A 98 23.16 -2.05 -1.36
C ASN A 98 22.41 -1.03 -2.25
N GLY A 99 21.42 -0.30 -1.71
CA GLY A 99 20.64 0.69 -2.46
C GLY A 99 19.54 0.12 -3.35
N THR A 100 19.41 -1.20 -3.49
CA THR A 100 18.32 -1.78 -4.29
C THR A 100 16.98 -1.65 -3.58
N TRP A 101 15.95 -1.20 -4.31
CA TRP A 101 14.61 -1.02 -3.75
C TRP A 101 14.00 -2.36 -3.30
N ASN A 102 13.42 -2.35 -2.11
CA ASN A 102 12.64 -3.44 -1.52
C ASN A 102 11.13 -3.23 -1.76
N SER A 103 10.80 -2.57 -2.86
CA SER A 103 9.47 -2.11 -3.26
C SER A 103 9.20 -2.55 -4.70
N LYS A 104 7.93 -2.75 -5.05
CA LYS A 104 7.52 -3.06 -6.43
C LYS A 104 7.12 -1.79 -7.17
N GLY A 105 7.25 -1.74 -8.49
CA GLY A 105 6.82 -0.57 -9.26
C GLY A 105 7.46 -0.50 -10.63
N ALA A 106 7.11 0.53 -11.39
CA ALA A 106 7.62 0.80 -12.73
C ALA A 106 8.08 2.26 -12.82
N GLY A 107 9.14 2.49 -13.60
CA GLY A 107 9.76 3.81 -13.71
C GLY A 107 10.29 4.32 -12.37
N ASP A 108 9.95 5.57 -12.08
CA ASP A 108 10.31 6.28 -10.86
C ASP A 108 9.38 5.96 -9.68
N ILE A 109 8.23 5.31 -9.91
CA ILE A 109 7.25 5.00 -8.86
C ILE A 109 7.53 3.64 -8.22
N ARG A 110 7.42 3.59 -6.89
CA ARG A 110 7.61 2.41 -6.05
C ARG A 110 6.50 2.30 -5.01
N PHE A 111 6.10 1.07 -4.70
CA PHE A 111 5.10 0.70 -3.72
C PHE A 111 5.71 -0.29 -2.73
N TYR A 112 5.77 0.13 -1.47
CA TYR A 112 6.16 -0.72 -0.36
C TYR A 112 4.94 -1.01 0.50
N SER A 113 4.67 -2.29 0.81
CA SER A 113 3.54 -2.63 1.66
C SER A 113 3.95 -3.45 2.87
N LYS A 114 3.33 -3.17 4.02
CA LYS A 114 3.55 -3.85 5.29
C LYS A 114 2.21 -4.20 5.93
N THR A 115 2.06 -5.46 6.33
CA THR A 115 0.89 -5.95 7.06
C THR A 115 0.98 -5.57 8.55
N LEU A 116 -0.06 -4.95 9.07
CA LEU A 116 -0.23 -4.54 10.46
C LEU A 116 -1.19 -5.52 11.14
N LYS A 117 -0.63 -6.54 11.81
CA LYS A 117 -1.42 -7.61 12.43
C LYS A 117 -1.91 -7.31 13.84
N ASN A 118 -1.33 -6.31 14.50
CA ASN A 118 -1.52 -6.05 15.92
C ASN A 118 -2.43 -4.84 16.19
N LEU A 119 -3.12 -4.33 15.17
CA LEU A 119 -4.11 -3.28 15.36
C LEU A 119 -5.33 -3.87 16.07
N ASN A 120 -5.70 -3.26 17.20
CA ASN A 120 -6.92 -3.61 17.89
C ASN A 120 -8.10 -2.87 17.27
N PHE A 121 -8.96 -3.63 16.57
CA PHE A 121 -10.17 -3.09 15.97
C PHE A 121 -11.32 -2.91 16.96
N ASP A 122 -11.18 -3.37 18.22
CA ASP A 122 -12.27 -3.47 19.21
C ASP A 122 -13.56 -4.11 18.63
N LYS A 123 -14.59 -4.34 19.44
CA LYS A 123 -15.94 -4.65 18.90
C LYS A 123 -16.65 -3.37 18.45
N LYS A 124 -15.95 -2.52 17.70
CA LYS A 124 -16.46 -1.26 17.17
C LYS A 124 -16.66 -1.41 15.67
N ASP A 125 -17.69 -0.75 15.17
CA ASP A 125 -18.02 -0.68 13.74
C ASP A 125 -17.12 0.32 12.98
N SER A 126 -16.23 1.02 13.69
CA SER A 126 -15.41 2.08 13.13
C SER A 126 -14.06 2.19 13.82
N ILE A 127 -13.07 2.62 13.05
CA ILE A 127 -11.69 2.85 13.52
C ILE A 127 -11.09 4.06 12.80
N CYS A 128 -10.41 4.91 13.57
CA CYS A 128 -9.57 5.98 13.06
C CYS A 128 -8.11 5.59 13.25
N ILE A 129 -7.36 5.55 12.15
CA ILE A 129 -5.92 5.31 12.14
C ILE A 129 -5.23 6.61 11.74
N VAL A 130 -4.34 7.06 12.61
CA VAL A 130 -3.59 8.31 12.46
C VAL A 130 -2.13 7.96 12.16
N ILE A 131 -1.55 8.56 11.13
CA ILE A 131 -0.17 8.29 10.71
C ILE A 131 0.60 9.60 10.52
N ASN A 132 1.78 9.66 11.12
CA ASN A 132 2.76 10.71 10.95
C ASN A 132 4.12 10.08 10.65
N HIS A 133 4.99 10.76 9.91
CA HIS A 133 6.38 10.34 9.85
C HIS A 133 7.14 10.81 11.10
N ALA A 134 8.09 9.99 11.54
CA ALA A 134 8.91 10.21 12.73
C ALA A 134 10.40 10.29 12.36
N MET A 135 10.70 10.81 11.18
CA MET A 135 12.06 10.90 10.66
C MET A 135 12.87 11.94 11.47
N ARG A 136 14.12 11.59 11.81
CA ARG A 136 15.04 12.44 12.58
C ARG A 136 16.39 12.54 11.88
N ASN A 137 17.04 13.70 12.02
CA ASN A 137 18.41 13.93 11.58
C ASN A 137 19.33 13.95 12.83
N THR A 138 20.58 13.53 12.67
CA THR A 138 21.60 13.46 13.74
C THR A 138 21.86 14.81 14.41
N ASN A 139 21.59 15.92 13.71
CA ASN A 139 21.96 17.26 14.17
C ASN A 139 20.79 18.11 14.68
N THR A 140 19.53 17.80 14.29
CA THR A 140 18.38 18.71 14.52
C THR A 140 17.20 18.10 15.27
N ASN A 141 17.37 16.91 15.88
CA ASN A 141 16.34 16.15 16.61
C ASN A 141 15.06 15.78 15.83
N GLN A 142 14.79 16.38 14.67
CA GLN A 142 13.68 16.10 13.77
C GLN A 142 14.01 16.54 12.33
N ILE A 143 13.54 15.78 11.34
CA ILE A 143 13.50 16.20 9.94
C ILE A 143 12.15 16.89 9.72
N ARG A 144 12.16 18.16 9.30
CA ARG A 144 10.93 18.95 9.12
C ARG A 144 10.09 18.49 7.95
N GLU A 145 10.71 17.97 6.91
CA GLU A 145 10.03 17.49 5.71
C GLU A 145 10.81 16.37 5.05
N ILE A 146 10.12 15.45 4.39
CA ILE A 146 10.73 14.40 3.58
C ILE A 146 10.18 14.48 2.15
N HIS A 147 11.08 14.44 1.17
CA HIS A 147 10.71 14.43 -0.25
C HIS A 147 10.67 13.01 -0.80
N GLY A 148 9.87 12.83 -1.85
CA GLY A 148 9.77 11.58 -2.61
C GLY A 148 8.75 10.60 -2.05
N VAL A 149 7.90 10.99 -1.10
CA VAL A 149 6.74 10.17 -0.69
C VAL A 149 5.49 10.78 -1.31
N SER A 150 4.86 10.05 -2.23
CA SER A 150 3.72 10.55 -3.02
C SER A 150 2.36 10.30 -2.38
N SER A 151 2.20 9.15 -1.72
CA SER A 151 0.97 8.83 -1.01
C SER A 151 1.17 7.71 0.00
N VAL A 152 0.28 7.69 0.99
CA VAL A 152 0.15 6.57 1.94
C VAL A 152 -1.25 5.99 1.78
N GLY A 153 -1.30 4.67 1.62
CA GLY A 153 -2.50 3.89 1.44
C GLY A 153 -2.73 2.94 2.59
N LEU A 154 -3.99 2.76 2.96
CA LEU A 154 -4.38 1.88 4.05
C LEU A 154 -5.61 1.07 3.63
N GLU A 155 -5.57 -0.22 3.91
CA GLU A 155 -6.62 -1.17 3.56
C GLU A 155 -6.94 -2.03 4.79
N ILE A 156 -8.22 -2.22 5.10
CA ILE A 156 -8.68 -3.14 6.15
C ILE A 156 -9.08 -4.46 5.50
N ILE A 157 -8.48 -5.55 5.95
CA ILE A 157 -8.67 -6.89 5.37
C ILE A 157 -9.24 -7.81 6.45
N ASN A 158 -10.33 -8.50 6.10
CA ASN A 158 -10.89 -9.54 6.94
C ASN A 158 -9.89 -10.68 7.12
N LYS A 159 -9.70 -11.09 8.36
CA LYS A 159 -8.98 -12.30 8.72
C LYS A 159 -9.99 -13.43 8.66
N ASP A 160 -10.14 -14.00 7.48
CA ASP A 160 -10.96 -15.20 7.23
C ASP A 160 -10.71 -16.31 8.27
#